data_AF-A0A1H8RY92-F1
#
_entry.id   AF-A0A1H8RY92-F1
#
_cell.length_a   1.000
_cell.length_b   1.000
_cell.length_c   1.000
_cell.angle_alpha   90.00
_cell.angle_beta   90.00
_cell.angle_gamma   90.00
#
_symmetry.space_group_name_H-M   'P 1'
#
loop_
_entity.id
_entity.type
_entity.pdbx_description
1 polymer ?
#
loop_
_entity_poly.entity_id
_entity_poly.type
_entity_poly.pdbx_seq_one_letter_code
_entity_poly.pdbx_strand_id
1 'polypeptide(L)'
;MMFNRSSSRLAAGILLASLVLSACGPQTAEPTGVSSAAPLSSAVPAPATPVPAPSPALSPVSVSGLTGLPVTEAPLPRPLAVMINNAPAARPQSGLTKADLLYEVLAEGGITRLIAIYQSQSGISKIGPVRSIRPYLIDIGESYGGVTVHAGGSPAAYAILQRQHKEDMDEIGRAGAYFWRDKSRKAPHNLYTSEDKLRTGAEKFGYGGAVAVQGYLFTNPDYVPVGGEPASGFKVHFLLQSYTVDYKYDSASRTYARWVNGKPHLDQDSGEPVEAANVIVMGADHTVLDEVGRLSVNLELGGEAMLFQRGEATRGRWVRKAGDVIRFVRDGKEAALYPGVTHFLIVPNTPSFESHLTVTSS
;
A
#
# COMPACT_ATOMS: atom_id res chain seq x y z
N MET A 1 -50.57 37.05 -32.23
CA MET A 1 -49.89 36.39 -33.37
C MET A 1 -49.66 34.94 -32.95
N MET A 2 -50.57 34.02 -33.25
CA MET A 2 -50.74 33.27 -34.52
C MET A 2 -49.70 32.15 -34.72
N PHE A 3 -50.20 30.90 -34.60
CA PHE A 3 -49.84 29.64 -35.30
C PHE A 3 -48.39 29.09 -35.14
N ASN A 4 -48.05 27.79 -35.22
CA ASN A 4 -48.71 26.54 -35.65
C ASN A 4 -47.82 25.37 -35.11
N ARG A 5 -48.35 24.35 -34.41
CA ARG A 5 -48.62 22.96 -34.87
C ARG A 5 -47.66 22.29 -35.87
N SER A 6 -47.18 21.11 -35.43
CA SER A 6 -47.02 19.79 -36.12
C SER A 6 -46.31 19.76 -37.51
N SER A 7 -45.56 18.74 -37.91
CA SER A 7 -46.05 17.37 -38.16
C SER A 7 -44.92 16.46 -38.69
N SER A 8 -44.93 15.18 -38.27
CA SER A 8 -44.90 13.95 -39.08
C SER A 8 -43.77 13.57 -40.08
N ARG A 9 -43.25 12.35 -39.84
CA ARG A 9 -43.12 11.15 -40.73
C ARG A 9 -42.12 11.16 -41.90
N LEU A 10 -41.31 10.09 -41.96
CA LEU A 10 -41.20 9.04 -43.02
C LEU A 10 -39.95 8.19 -42.70
N ALA A 11 -40.00 6.87 -42.45
CA ALA A 11 -40.34 5.71 -43.29
C ALA A 11 -39.12 5.04 -43.96
N ALA A 12 -38.97 3.73 -43.69
CA ALA A 12 -38.48 2.61 -44.51
C ALA A 12 -37.08 2.70 -45.17
N GLY A 13 -36.29 1.64 -45.35
CA GLY A 13 -36.39 0.18 -45.18
C GLY A 13 -35.29 -0.46 -46.06
N ILE A 14 -34.93 -1.73 -45.82
CA ILE A 14 -34.55 -2.77 -46.81
C ILE A 14 -34.02 -4.01 -46.06
N LEU A 15 -34.82 -5.07 -46.11
CA LEU A 15 -34.41 -6.48 -45.98
C LEU A 15 -33.78 -6.93 -47.29
N LEU A 16 -32.84 -7.88 -47.26
CA LEU A 16 -32.78 -8.93 -48.28
C LEU A 16 -32.24 -10.23 -47.67
N ALA A 17 -32.93 -11.33 -47.96
CA ALA A 17 -32.71 -12.67 -47.44
C ALA A 17 -32.46 -13.67 -48.59
N SER A 18 -31.65 -14.69 -48.28
CA SER A 18 -31.75 -16.12 -48.69
C SER A 18 -31.64 -16.54 -50.17
N LEU A 19 -30.88 -17.62 -50.44
CA LEU A 19 -31.39 -18.98 -50.82
C LEU A 19 -30.19 -19.96 -51.09
N VAL A 20 -30.00 -21.08 -50.34
CA VAL A 20 -30.35 -22.53 -50.54
C VAL A 20 -29.75 -23.17 -51.83
N LEU A 21 -29.12 -24.37 -51.87
CA LEU A 21 -29.62 -25.76 -51.74
C LEU A 21 -28.45 -26.80 -51.74
N SER A 22 -28.47 -27.82 -50.85
CA SER A 22 -28.67 -29.29 -51.07
C SER A 22 -27.46 -30.06 -51.69
N ALA A 23 -27.15 -31.34 -51.44
CA ALA A 23 -27.98 -32.52 -51.15
C ALA A 23 -27.18 -33.72 -50.57
N CYS A 24 -27.94 -34.77 -50.23
CA CYS A 24 -27.71 -36.01 -49.49
C CYS A 24 -26.72 -37.07 -50.04
N GLY A 25 -26.29 -37.97 -49.16
CA GLY A 25 -26.68 -39.40 -49.25
C GLY A 25 -25.61 -40.47 -49.59
N PRO A 26 -25.81 -41.75 -49.18
CA PRO A 26 -24.77 -42.67 -48.69
C PRO A 26 -24.48 -43.90 -49.60
N GLN A 27 -23.43 -44.71 -49.31
CA GLN A 27 -23.44 -46.20 -49.22
C GLN A 27 -22.07 -46.93 -49.38
N THR A 28 -21.78 -47.79 -48.39
CA THR A 28 -21.28 -49.20 -48.40
C THR A 28 -20.05 -49.69 -49.20
N ALA A 29 -19.06 -50.16 -48.41
CA ALA A 29 -18.26 -51.41 -48.42
C ALA A 29 -17.79 -52.15 -49.70
N GLU A 30 -16.45 -52.37 -49.72
CA GLU A 30 -15.62 -53.52 -50.21
C GLU A 30 -15.74 -53.97 -51.70
N PRO A 31 -14.74 -54.67 -52.34
CA PRO A 31 -13.71 -55.55 -51.76
C PRO A 31 -12.29 -55.56 -52.44
N THR A 32 -11.38 -56.31 -51.79
CA THR A 32 -10.22 -57.12 -52.24
C THR A 32 -9.57 -56.96 -53.64
N GLY A 33 -8.21 -56.99 -53.69
CA GLY A 33 -7.48 -57.86 -54.64
C GLY A 33 -6.25 -57.32 -55.41
N VAL A 34 -5.06 -57.67 -54.91
CA VAL A 34 -3.80 -58.17 -55.57
C VAL A 34 -3.04 -57.37 -56.67
N SER A 35 -1.71 -57.22 -56.41
CA SER A 35 -0.52 -57.27 -57.32
C SER A 35 -0.36 -56.34 -58.53
N SER A 36 0.70 -55.52 -58.53
CA SER A 36 2.04 -55.88 -59.10
C SER A 36 2.91 -54.63 -59.35
N ALA A 37 4.22 -54.81 -59.22
CA ALA A 37 5.24 -53.81 -58.88
C ALA A 37 5.81 -52.95 -60.03
N ALA A 38 6.35 -51.78 -59.65
CA ALA A 38 7.35 -50.97 -60.37
C ALA A 38 8.14 -50.11 -59.32
N PRO A 39 9.39 -49.67 -59.58
CA PRO A 39 10.51 -49.90 -58.66
C PRO A 39 10.71 -48.87 -57.53
N LEU A 40 11.36 -49.36 -56.48
CA LEU A 40 11.86 -48.65 -55.29
C LEU A 40 12.84 -47.52 -55.66
N SER A 41 12.43 -46.28 -55.41
CA SER A 41 13.33 -45.15 -55.23
C SER A 41 13.51 -44.93 -53.71
N SER A 42 14.77 -44.92 -53.27
CA SER A 42 15.17 -44.74 -51.87
C SER A 42 14.81 -43.33 -51.39
N ALA A 43 13.65 -43.17 -50.73
CA ALA A 43 13.28 -41.96 -50.00
C ALA A 43 13.92 -41.97 -48.60
N VAL A 44 14.67 -40.90 -48.33
CA VAL A 44 15.37 -40.58 -47.08
C VAL A 44 14.39 -40.53 -45.88
N PRO A 45 14.74 -40.98 -44.66
CA PRO A 45 13.84 -40.90 -43.51
C PRO A 45 13.52 -39.45 -43.17
N ALA A 46 12.22 -39.13 -43.05
CA ALA A 46 11.77 -37.83 -42.57
C ALA A 46 12.23 -37.62 -41.10
N PRO A 47 12.71 -36.43 -40.72
CA PRO A 47 13.09 -36.16 -39.33
C PRO A 47 11.87 -36.25 -38.42
N ALA A 48 11.97 -37.01 -37.33
CA ALA A 48 10.96 -37.02 -36.28
C ALA A 48 10.84 -35.63 -35.66
N THR A 49 9.62 -35.07 -35.67
CA THR A 49 9.29 -33.81 -35.00
C THR A 49 9.54 -33.97 -33.49
N PRO A 50 10.36 -33.11 -32.85
CA PRO A 50 10.58 -33.20 -31.41
C PRO A 50 9.27 -32.85 -30.69
N VAL A 51 8.85 -33.74 -29.80
CA VAL A 51 7.73 -33.51 -28.88
C VAL A 51 8.10 -32.32 -27.98
N PRO A 52 7.25 -31.28 -27.84
CA PRO A 52 7.57 -30.14 -26.99
C PRO A 52 7.72 -30.61 -25.54
N ALA A 53 8.84 -30.25 -24.93
CA ALA A 53 9.10 -30.52 -23.51
C ALA A 53 7.99 -29.89 -22.64
N PRO A 54 7.56 -30.54 -21.55
CA PRO A 54 6.57 -29.97 -20.66
C PRO A 54 7.11 -28.64 -20.10
N SER A 55 6.29 -27.59 -20.22
CA SER A 55 6.59 -26.27 -19.67
C SER A 55 6.88 -26.39 -18.16
N PRO A 56 7.90 -25.72 -17.61
CA PRO A 56 8.19 -25.76 -16.18
C PRO A 56 6.94 -25.34 -15.39
N ALA A 57 6.52 -26.16 -14.44
CA ALA A 57 5.48 -25.77 -13.50
C ALA A 57 5.89 -24.47 -12.80
N LEU A 58 5.05 -23.44 -12.87
CA LEU A 58 5.28 -22.17 -12.20
C LEU A 58 5.43 -22.41 -10.69
N SER A 59 6.57 -22.03 -10.12
CA SER A 59 6.75 -22.00 -8.67
C SER A 59 5.63 -21.19 -8.01
N PRO A 60 5.14 -21.59 -6.81
CA PRO A 60 4.11 -20.83 -6.12
C PRO A 60 4.59 -19.39 -5.89
N VAL A 61 3.80 -18.43 -6.36
CA VAL A 61 4.07 -17.00 -6.18
C VAL A 61 3.97 -16.69 -4.68
N SER A 62 5.11 -16.36 -4.06
CA SER A 62 5.10 -15.85 -2.69
C SER A 62 4.53 -14.44 -2.67
N VAL A 63 3.79 -14.10 -1.62
CA VAL A 63 3.19 -12.77 -1.44
C VAL A 63 3.74 -12.11 -0.17
N SER A 64 3.82 -10.79 -0.18
CA SER A 64 4.16 -9.98 0.99
C SER A 64 3.07 -10.09 2.06
N GLY A 65 3.46 -10.32 3.32
CA GLY A 65 2.51 -10.27 4.44
C GLY A 65 1.98 -8.87 4.74
N LEU A 66 2.69 -7.81 4.33
CA LEU A 66 2.29 -6.42 4.61
C LEU A 66 1.43 -5.82 3.50
N THR A 67 1.57 -6.29 2.26
CA THR A 67 0.87 -5.71 1.10
C THR A 67 0.03 -6.73 0.33
N GLY A 68 0.22 -8.04 0.51
CA GLY A 68 -0.47 -9.07 -0.29
C GLY A 68 -0.04 -9.09 -1.76
N LEU A 69 0.94 -8.29 -2.15
CA LEU A 69 1.47 -8.25 -3.51
C LEU A 69 2.48 -9.39 -3.74
N PRO A 70 2.58 -9.91 -4.98
CA PRO A 70 3.63 -10.86 -5.36
C PRO A 70 5.03 -10.33 -5.03
N VAL A 71 5.90 -11.20 -4.51
CA VAL A 71 7.31 -10.89 -4.26
C VAL A 71 8.20 -11.82 -5.06
N THR A 72 9.29 -11.27 -5.59
CA THR A 72 10.27 -12.02 -6.39
C THR A 72 11.33 -12.69 -5.52
N GLU A 73 11.53 -12.20 -4.30
CA GLU A 73 12.55 -12.69 -3.37
C GLU A 73 11.89 -13.15 -2.07
N ALA A 74 12.25 -14.34 -1.61
CA ALA A 74 11.83 -14.90 -0.33
C ALA A 74 13.03 -15.64 0.32
N PRO A 75 13.22 -15.54 1.65
CA PRO A 75 12.43 -14.75 2.60
C PRO A 75 12.62 -13.24 2.42
N LEU A 76 11.59 -12.45 2.72
CA LEU A 76 11.70 -10.99 2.73
C LEU A 76 12.64 -10.51 3.85
N PRO A 77 13.34 -9.39 3.66
CA PRO A 77 14.19 -8.83 4.70
C PRO A 77 13.35 -8.37 5.90
N ARG A 78 14.02 -8.20 7.05
CA ARG A 78 13.42 -7.58 8.23
C ARG A 78 12.87 -6.17 7.90
N PRO A 79 11.70 -5.74 8.39
CA PRO A 79 11.20 -4.40 8.08
C PRO A 79 12.11 -3.28 8.59
N LEU A 80 12.16 -2.16 7.86
CA LEU A 80 12.74 -0.90 8.33
C LEU A 80 11.60 0.07 8.64
N ALA A 81 11.52 0.58 9.87
CA ALA A 81 10.50 1.54 10.29
C ALA A 81 11.13 2.93 10.42
N VAL A 82 10.98 3.76 9.38
CA VAL A 82 11.68 5.04 9.28
C VAL A 82 10.78 6.19 9.70
N MET A 83 11.25 7.00 10.64
CA MET A 83 10.56 8.19 11.12
C MET A 83 10.77 9.34 10.14
N ILE A 84 9.72 9.73 9.41
CA ILE A 84 9.79 10.69 8.32
C ILE A 84 9.15 12.02 8.71
N ASN A 85 9.89 13.12 8.54
CA ASN A 85 9.47 14.49 8.79
C ASN A 85 8.26 14.87 7.92
N ASN A 86 7.22 15.45 8.54
CA ASN A 86 6.04 15.92 7.82
C ASN A 86 5.77 17.42 7.97
N ALA A 87 6.75 18.18 8.47
CA ALA A 87 6.68 19.64 8.48
C ALA A 87 6.51 20.19 7.05
N PRO A 88 5.87 21.37 6.85
CA PRO A 88 5.72 21.98 5.53
C PRO A 88 7.04 22.09 4.74
N ALA A 89 8.12 22.51 5.40
CA ALA A 89 9.45 22.64 4.77
C ALA A 89 10.14 21.30 4.45
N ALA A 90 9.59 20.17 4.92
CA ALA A 90 10.09 18.82 4.63
C ALA A 90 9.33 18.15 3.48
N ARG A 91 8.27 18.76 2.95
CA ARG A 91 7.48 18.21 1.85
C ARG A 91 7.92 18.78 0.49
N PRO A 92 7.90 17.98 -0.60
CA PRO A 92 7.61 16.55 -0.59
C PRO A 92 8.76 15.71 0.01
N GLN A 93 8.45 14.49 0.45
CA GLN A 93 9.41 13.54 1.00
C GLN A 93 9.91 12.60 -0.08
N SER A 94 10.99 11.88 0.22
CA SER A 94 11.64 10.89 -0.65
C SER A 94 11.37 9.47 -0.13
N GLY A 95 11.12 8.55 -1.05
CA GLY A 95 10.96 7.12 -0.81
C GLY A 95 9.59 6.70 -0.27
N LEU A 96 8.57 7.57 -0.27
CA LEU A 96 7.27 7.21 0.33
C LEU A 96 6.46 6.23 -0.54
N THR A 97 6.59 6.29 -1.86
CA THR A 97 5.88 5.38 -2.79
C THR A 97 6.37 3.94 -2.71
N LYS A 98 7.54 3.72 -2.08
CA LYS A 98 8.11 2.39 -1.86
C LYS A 98 7.79 1.80 -0.48
N ALA A 99 7.04 2.51 0.36
CA ALA A 99 6.63 1.98 1.66
C ALA A 99 5.53 0.94 1.49
N ASP A 100 5.61 -0.15 2.25
CA ASP A 100 4.53 -1.14 2.32
C ASP A 100 3.37 -0.61 3.17
N LEU A 101 3.72 0.10 4.26
CA LEU A 101 2.79 0.74 5.17
C LEU A 101 3.24 2.17 5.47
N LEU A 102 2.29 3.08 5.59
CA LEU A 102 2.55 4.47 6.00
C LEU A 102 1.64 4.85 7.16
N TYR A 103 2.23 5.13 8.32
CA TYR A 103 1.50 5.69 9.46
C TYR A 103 1.64 7.20 9.49
N GLU A 104 0.59 7.89 9.92
CA GLU A 104 0.59 9.30 10.26
C GLU A 104 -0.07 9.51 11.62
N VAL A 105 0.62 10.22 12.50
CA VAL A 105 0.14 10.51 13.86
C VAL A 105 0.66 11.86 14.32
N LEU A 106 -0.06 12.53 15.23
CA LEU A 106 0.40 13.78 15.82
C LEU A 106 1.76 13.63 16.53
N ALA A 107 2.57 14.68 16.45
CA ALA A 107 3.77 14.91 17.24
C ALA A 107 3.65 16.27 17.97
N GLU A 108 4.76 16.94 18.30
CA GLU A 108 4.69 18.24 18.98
C GLU A 108 4.10 19.36 18.12
N GLY A 109 3.40 20.29 18.77
CA GLY A 109 2.95 21.54 18.17
C GLY A 109 1.88 21.39 17.09
N GLY A 110 1.13 20.28 17.09
CA GLY A 110 0.08 20.02 16.11
C GLY A 110 0.57 19.56 14.73
N ILE A 111 1.89 19.37 14.56
CA ILE A 111 2.47 18.81 13.34
C ILE A 111 2.44 17.29 13.44
N THR A 112 2.09 16.60 12.36
CA THR A 112 2.13 15.13 12.32
C THR A 112 3.53 14.60 12.02
N ARG A 113 3.74 13.31 12.27
CA ARG A 113 4.91 12.57 11.84
C ARG A 113 4.48 11.35 11.06
N LEU A 114 5.26 11.04 10.02
CA LEU A 114 5.07 9.83 9.25
C LEU A 114 6.00 8.72 9.77
N ILE A 115 5.54 7.48 9.70
CA ILE A 115 6.37 6.27 9.82
C ILE A 115 6.19 5.48 8.54
N ALA A 116 7.25 5.34 7.76
CA ALA A 116 7.25 4.52 6.56
C ALA A 116 7.89 3.16 6.89
N ILE A 117 7.16 2.08 6.63
CA ILE A 117 7.61 0.71 6.86
C ILE A 117 7.97 0.08 5.51
N TYR A 118 9.23 -0.34 5.39
CA TYR A 118 9.80 -0.91 4.16
C TYR A 118 10.22 -2.36 4.37
N GLN A 119 9.70 -3.26 3.54
CA GLN A 119 10.04 -4.68 3.59
C GLN A 119 10.06 -5.32 2.19
N SER A 120 8.95 -5.25 1.45
CA SER A 120 8.73 -6.06 0.25
C SER A 120 9.19 -5.39 -1.04
N GLN A 121 9.35 -4.07 -1.01
CA GLN A 121 9.91 -3.29 -2.10
C GLN A 121 11.39 -2.99 -1.84
N SER A 122 12.19 -2.98 -2.92
CA SER A 122 13.63 -2.73 -2.87
C SER A 122 14.05 -1.60 -3.83
N GLY A 123 15.34 -1.25 -3.78
CA GLY A 123 15.95 -0.23 -4.65
C GLY A 123 15.68 1.20 -4.20
N ILE A 124 15.45 1.44 -2.90
CA ILE A 124 15.08 2.77 -2.39
C ILE A 124 16.34 3.62 -2.20
N SER A 125 16.66 4.41 -3.22
CA SER A 125 17.89 5.22 -3.26
C SER A 125 17.92 6.39 -2.27
N LYS A 126 16.74 6.89 -1.86
CA LYS A 126 16.62 8.04 -0.96
C LYS A 126 15.34 7.97 -0.12
N ILE A 127 15.51 8.10 1.18
CA ILE A 127 14.45 8.04 2.20
C ILE A 127 14.60 9.25 3.12
N GLY A 128 13.54 10.03 3.29
CA GLY A 128 13.53 11.16 4.23
C GLY A 128 12.66 12.35 3.83
N PRO A 129 12.76 13.48 4.54
CA PRO A 129 13.73 13.72 5.60
C PRO A 129 13.49 12.88 6.86
N VAL A 130 14.53 12.28 7.44
CA VAL A 130 14.43 11.52 8.69
C VAL A 130 14.30 12.46 9.89
N ARG A 131 13.47 12.12 10.87
CA ARG A 131 13.24 12.97 12.05
C ARG A 131 13.01 12.17 13.34
N SER A 132 12.78 12.87 14.45
CA SER A 132 12.88 12.28 15.78
C SER A 132 11.79 11.28 16.12
N ILE A 133 12.16 10.30 16.91
CA ILE A 133 11.25 9.28 17.43
C ILE A 133 10.52 9.72 18.71
N ARG A 134 9.36 9.11 18.96
CA ARG A 134 8.52 9.26 20.16
C ARG A 134 8.10 7.88 20.66
N PRO A 135 7.70 7.72 21.94
CA PRO A 135 7.38 6.41 22.52
C PRO A 135 6.40 5.57 21.67
N TYR A 136 5.28 6.15 21.26
CA TYR A 136 4.27 5.46 20.43
C TYR A 136 4.76 5.13 19.01
N LEU A 137 5.78 5.83 18.50
CA LEU A 137 6.39 5.51 17.20
C LEU A 137 7.34 4.30 17.28
N ILE A 138 8.00 4.10 18.44
CA ILE A 138 8.78 2.88 18.72
C ILE A 138 7.83 1.68 18.66
N ASP A 139 6.72 1.79 19.38
CA ASP A 139 5.73 0.73 19.51
C ASP A 139 5.12 0.32 18.15
N ILE A 140 4.80 1.29 17.28
CA ILE A 140 4.35 0.99 15.91
C ILE A 140 5.44 0.25 15.12
N GLY A 141 6.68 0.74 15.10
CA GLY A 141 7.75 0.10 14.33
C GLY A 141 8.07 -1.32 14.80
N GLU A 142 8.09 -1.53 16.11
CA GLU A 142 8.38 -2.83 16.73
C GLU A 142 7.24 -3.84 16.58
N SER A 143 6.00 -3.40 16.38
CA SER A 143 4.88 -4.32 16.11
C SER A 143 5.08 -5.18 14.86
N TYR A 144 5.93 -4.72 13.94
CA TYR A 144 6.35 -5.45 12.73
C TYR A 144 7.72 -6.12 12.87
N GLY A 145 8.30 -6.10 14.08
CA GLY A 145 9.69 -6.47 14.31
C GLY A 145 10.68 -5.57 13.57
N GLY A 146 10.29 -4.34 13.19
CA GLY A 146 11.11 -3.48 12.36
C GLY A 146 12.30 -2.87 13.09
N VAL A 147 13.40 -2.61 12.36
CA VAL A 147 14.50 -1.77 12.87
C VAL A 147 14.03 -0.31 12.82
N THR A 148 13.94 0.36 13.97
CA THR A 148 13.45 1.75 14.02
C THR A 148 14.55 2.73 13.64
N VAL A 149 14.30 3.59 12.65
CA VAL A 149 15.29 4.51 12.10
C VAL A 149 14.85 5.94 12.35
N HIS A 150 15.70 6.74 13.01
CA HIS A 150 15.33 8.10 13.41
C HIS A 150 16.53 9.04 13.55
N ALA A 151 16.23 10.30 13.81
CA ALA A 151 17.22 11.33 14.10
C ALA A 151 16.80 12.13 15.33
N GLY A 152 17.38 11.73 16.44
CA GLY A 152 17.03 12.19 17.77
C GLY A 152 15.73 11.59 18.32
N GLY A 153 15.42 11.90 19.58
CA GLY A 153 14.24 11.41 20.27
C GLY A 153 13.75 12.36 21.36
N SER A 154 12.58 12.08 21.94
CA SER A 154 12.16 12.74 23.18
C SER A 154 12.90 12.07 24.34
N PRO A 155 13.07 12.74 25.50
CA PRO A 155 13.69 12.12 26.67
C PRO A 155 13.04 10.77 27.03
N ALA A 156 11.70 10.69 26.97
CA ALA A 156 10.97 9.45 27.19
C ALA A 156 11.29 8.37 26.16
N ALA A 157 11.40 8.72 24.87
CA ALA A 157 11.75 7.76 23.83
C ALA A 157 13.17 7.21 24.03
N TYR A 158 14.15 8.08 24.27
CA TYR A 158 15.51 7.63 24.57
C TYR A 158 15.58 6.73 25.79
N ALA A 159 14.81 7.05 26.84
CA ALA A 159 14.77 6.24 28.03
C ALA A 159 14.20 4.84 27.76
N ILE A 160 13.23 4.70 26.84
CA ILE A 160 12.74 3.39 26.37
C ILE A 160 13.82 2.65 25.58
N LEU A 161 14.39 3.30 24.56
CA LEU A 161 15.40 2.71 23.69
C LEU A 161 16.60 2.17 24.48
N GLN A 162 17.10 2.96 25.43
CA GLN A 162 18.25 2.60 26.27
C GLN A 162 17.92 1.50 27.27
N ARG A 163 16.83 1.63 28.05
CA ARG A 163 16.50 0.66 29.11
C ARG A 163 16.09 -0.70 28.55
N GLN A 164 15.46 -0.73 27.39
CA GLN A 164 14.98 -1.97 26.76
C GLN A 164 15.93 -2.49 25.68
N HIS A 165 17.10 -1.87 25.49
CA HIS A 165 18.09 -2.24 24.48
C HIS A 165 17.48 -2.42 23.08
N LYS A 166 16.63 -1.47 22.68
CA LYS A 166 15.91 -1.56 21.40
C LYS A 166 16.87 -1.49 20.22
N GLU A 167 16.47 -2.13 19.14
CA GLU A 167 17.25 -2.22 17.91
C GLU A 167 16.96 -1.02 17.02
N ASP A 168 17.52 0.13 17.39
CA ASP A 168 17.34 1.41 16.71
C ASP A 168 18.58 1.87 15.94
N MET A 169 18.34 2.70 14.93
CA MET A 169 19.36 3.44 14.20
C MET A 169 19.12 4.93 14.35
N ASP A 170 19.71 5.51 15.40
CA ASP A 170 19.72 6.96 15.63
C ASP A 170 20.90 7.65 14.93
N GLU A 171 20.61 8.55 14.00
CA GLU A 171 21.62 9.37 13.31
C GLU A 171 22.47 10.21 14.27
N ILE A 172 21.84 10.78 15.31
CA ILE A 172 22.52 11.68 16.27
C ILE A 172 23.41 10.87 17.23
N GLY A 173 23.00 9.64 17.53
CA GLY A 173 23.73 8.72 18.37
C GLY A 173 24.79 7.95 17.58
N ARG A 174 24.53 6.67 17.34
CA ARG A 174 25.53 5.72 16.85
C ARG A 174 25.49 5.44 15.34
N ALA A 175 24.41 5.82 14.66
CA ALA A 175 24.14 5.40 13.28
C ALA A 175 24.47 6.48 12.24
N GLY A 176 25.11 7.59 12.61
CA GLY A 176 25.33 8.74 11.72
C GLY A 176 26.00 8.43 10.36
N ALA A 177 26.85 7.40 10.29
CA ALA A 177 27.49 6.96 9.04
C ALA A 177 26.51 6.46 7.95
N TYR A 178 25.29 6.10 8.35
CA TYR A 178 24.24 5.57 7.48
C TYR A 178 23.27 6.65 6.99
N PHE A 179 23.59 7.92 7.22
CA PHE A 179 22.78 9.06 6.80
C PHE A 179 23.64 10.12 6.12
N TRP A 180 22.99 11.08 5.46
CA TRP A 180 23.65 12.26 4.92
C TRP A 180 22.73 13.49 4.96
N ARG A 181 23.33 14.66 4.84
CA ARG A 181 22.62 15.95 4.75
C ARG A 181 22.52 16.38 3.29
N ASP A 182 21.29 16.55 2.81
CA ASP A 182 21.02 17.14 1.49
C ASP A 182 21.23 18.66 1.55
N LYS A 183 22.07 19.19 0.66
CA LYS A 183 22.42 20.62 0.64
C LYS A 183 21.32 21.49 0.03
N SER A 184 20.35 20.90 -0.69
CA SER A 184 19.21 21.62 -1.27
C SER A 184 18.19 22.07 -0.23
N ARG A 185 18.25 21.54 1.00
CA ARG A 185 17.33 21.87 2.10
C ARG A 185 18.08 22.34 3.34
N LYS A 186 17.43 23.20 4.12
CA LYS A 186 17.96 23.68 5.40
C LYS A 186 17.68 22.67 6.51
N ALA A 187 18.61 22.54 7.45
CA ALA A 187 18.36 21.81 8.69
C ALA A 187 17.18 22.45 9.45
N PRO A 188 16.34 21.66 10.15
CA PRO A 188 16.43 20.20 10.36
C PRO A 188 15.66 19.36 9.31
N HIS A 189 15.37 19.89 8.13
CA HIS A 189 14.52 19.26 7.10
C HIS A 189 15.32 18.59 5.98
N ASN A 190 16.58 18.25 6.23
CA ASN A 190 17.54 17.88 5.20
C ASN A 190 18.32 16.60 5.47
N LEU A 191 17.92 15.79 6.45
CA LEU A 191 18.58 14.51 6.74
C LEU A 191 17.95 13.39 5.93
N TYR A 192 18.76 12.61 5.22
CA TYR A 192 18.29 11.50 4.40
C TYR A 192 19.12 10.25 4.65
N THR A 193 18.55 9.11 4.24
CA THR A 193 19.20 7.80 4.22
C THR A 193 18.75 7.04 2.96
N SER A 194 19.20 5.81 2.77
CA SER A 194 18.82 4.93 1.68
C SER A 194 18.63 3.52 2.21
N GLU A 195 17.92 2.67 1.47
CA GLU A 195 17.77 1.26 1.82
C GLU A 195 19.13 0.61 2.04
N ASP A 196 20.06 0.70 1.09
CA ASP A 196 21.41 0.11 1.19
C ASP A 196 22.14 0.53 2.47
N LYS A 197 22.08 1.82 2.83
CA LYS A 197 22.72 2.32 4.05
C LYS A 197 22.07 1.77 5.30
N LEU A 198 20.74 1.70 5.33
CA LEU A 198 20.01 1.15 6.47
C LEU A 198 20.22 -0.35 6.62
N ARG A 199 20.21 -1.11 5.53
CA ARG A 199 20.52 -2.55 5.51
C ARG A 199 21.95 -2.81 6.00
N THR A 200 22.93 -2.10 5.46
CA THR A 200 24.34 -2.18 5.89
C THR A 200 24.50 -1.84 7.38
N GLY A 201 23.80 -0.80 7.86
CA GLY A 201 23.85 -0.42 9.26
C GLY A 201 23.17 -1.41 10.19
N ALA A 202 22.00 -1.94 9.80
CA ALA A 202 21.32 -2.99 10.53
C ALA A 202 22.20 -4.23 10.65
N GLU A 203 22.84 -4.68 9.58
CA GLU A 203 23.80 -5.79 9.63
C GLU A 203 24.98 -5.51 10.57
N LYS A 204 25.58 -4.31 10.48
CA LYS A 204 26.70 -3.90 11.33
C LYS A 204 26.35 -3.91 12.82
N PHE A 205 25.11 -3.55 13.17
CA PHE A 205 24.61 -3.58 14.54
C PHE A 205 24.05 -4.94 14.99
N GLY A 206 24.00 -5.94 14.10
CA GLY A 206 23.46 -7.26 14.39
C GLY A 206 21.93 -7.38 14.26
N TYR A 207 21.28 -6.39 13.63
CA TYR A 207 19.82 -6.28 13.51
C TYR A 207 19.25 -6.90 12.24
N GLY A 208 20.10 -7.37 11.32
CA GLY A 208 19.68 -7.96 10.04
C GLY A 208 19.03 -9.35 10.11
N GLY A 209 18.91 -9.93 11.31
CA GLY A 209 18.33 -11.27 11.51
C GLY A 209 16.87 -11.36 11.07
N ALA A 210 16.45 -12.56 10.67
CA ALA A 210 15.05 -12.84 10.35
C ALA A 210 14.16 -12.69 11.58
N VAL A 211 12.99 -12.08 11.40
CA VAL A 211 11.98 -11.90 12.43
C VAL A 211 10.63 -12.38 11.92
N ALA A 212 9.75 -12.82 12.82
CA ALA A 212 8.36 -13.03 12.48
C ALA A 212 7.69 -11.68 12.25
N VAL A 213 7.20 -11.45 11.04
CA VAL A 213 6.49 -10.22 10.67
C VAL A 213 4.99 -10.49 10.68
N GLN A 214 4.26 -9.76 11.52
CA GLN A 214 2.80 -9.87 11.55
C GLN A 214 2.20 -9.20 10.32
N GLY A 215 1.63 -10.03 9.46
CA GLY A 215 0.97 -9.59 8.23
C GLY A 215 -0.54 -9.39 8.37
N TYR A 216 -1.16 -8.94 7.29
CA TYR A 216 -2.60 -8.71 7.17
C TYR A 216 -3.30 -9.82 6.39
N LEU A 217 -4.62 -9.91 6.56
CA LEU A 217 -5.47 -10.71 5.69
C LEU A 217 -5.73 -9.95 4.40
N PHE A 218 -5.65 -10.64 3.26
CA PHE A 218 -5.92 -10.04 1.96
C PHE A 218 -7.08 -10.74 1.24
N THR A 219 -7.95 -9.95 0.63
CA THR A 219 -9.03 -10.43 -0.23
C THR A 219 -8.56 -10.57 -1.68
N ASN A 220 -9.39 -11.18 -2.52
CA ASN A 220 -9.15 -11.24 -3.96
C ASN A 220 -9.13 -9.79 -4.53
N PRO A 221 -8.11 -9.40 -5.33
CA PRO A 221 -7.98 -8.05 -5.88
C PRO A 221 -9.19 -7.59 -6.72
N ASP A 222 -9.94 -8.53 -7.29
CA ASP A 222 -11.14 -8.31 -8.11
C ASP A 222 -12.46 -8.50 -7.34
N TYR A 223 -12.40 -8.78 -6.03
CA TYR A 223 -13.60 -8.80 -5.21
C TYR A 223 -14.24 -7.41 -5.19
N VAL A 224 -15.55 -7.35 -5.48
CA VAL A 224 -16.33 -6.11 -5.39
C VAL A 224 -16.81 -5.97 -3.95
N PRO A 225 -16.54 -4.84 -3.27
CA PRO A 225 -17.03 -4.60 -1.92
C PRO A 225 -18.56 -4.73 -1.84
N VAL A 226 -19.07 -5.16 -0.67
CA VAL A 226 -20.50 -5.21 -0.40
C VAL A 226 -20.75 -4.56 0.96
N GLY A 227 -21.66 -3.59 1.01
CA GLY A 227 -22.13 -2.99 2.26
C GLY A 227 -21.20 -1.94 2.88
N GLY A 228 -20.34 -1.30 2.08
CA GLY A 228 -19.72 -0.02 2.41
C GLY A 228 -20.52 1.15 1.82
N GLU A 229 -20.29 2.34 2.37
CA GLU A 229 -20.88 3.58 1.87
C GLU A 229 -20.00 4.16 0.75
N PRO A 230 -20.56 4.72 -0.33
CA PRO A 230 -19.76 5.36 -1.37
C PRO A 230 -18.84 6.46 -0.80
N ALA A 231 -17.57 6.41 -1.19
CA ALA A 231 -16.50 7.28 -0.75
C ALA A 231 -15.47 7.52 -1.86
N SER A 232 -15.82 8.38 -2.83
CA SER A 232 -14.90 8.82 -3.90
C SER A 232 -13.74 9.66 -3.37
N GLY A 233 -13.85 10.17 -2.14
CA GLY A 233 -12.74 10.71 -1.39
C GLY A 233 -13.09 10.98 0.05
N PHE A 234 -12.10 11.41 0.83
CA PHE A 234 -12.32 11.89 2.19
C PHE A 234 -11.21 12.85 2.60
N LYS A 235 -11.48 13.62 3.65
CA LYS A 235 -10.57 14.61 4.22
C LYS A 235 -10.41 14.35 5.71
N VAL A 236 -9.17 14.43 6.18
CA VAL A 236 -8.79 14.30 7.58
C VAL A 236 -8.20 15.63 8.07
N HIS A 237 -8.69 16.09 9.21
CA HIS A 237 -8.10 17.16 10.01
C HIS A 237 -7.59 16.58 11.31
N PHE A 238 -6.29 16.73 11.62
CA PHE A 238 -5.77 16.22 12.90
C PHE A 238 -6.11 17.15 14.07
N LEU A 239 -5.61 18.39 14.06
CA LEU A 239 -5.95 19.43 15.05
C LEU A 239 -5.90 20.82 14.42
N LEU A 240 -4.87 21.07 13.60
CA LEU A 240 -4.69 22.33 12.90
C LEU A 240 -5.62 22.40 11.68
N GLN A 241 -6.51 23.39 11.64
CA GLN A 241 -7.40 23.61 10.48
C GLN A 241 -6.63 23.93 9.19
N SER A 242 -5.43 24.52 9.32
CA SER A 242 -4.52 24.79 8.19
C SER A 242 -3.79 23.55 7.66
N TYR A 243 -3.95 22.40 8.32
CA TYR A 243 -3.36 21.13 7.92
C TYR A 243 -4.48 20.14 7.55
N THR A 244 -4.64 19.89 6.25
CA THR A 244 -5.61 18.94 5.73
C THR A 244 -4.91 17.83 4.99
N VAL A 245 -5.33 16.59 5.23
CA VAL A 245 -4.90 15.43 4.47
C VAL A 245 -6.13 14.89 3.74
N ASP A 246 -6.09 14.89 2.42
CA ASP A 246 -7.19 14.42 1.60
C ASP A 246 -6.76 13.14 0.87
N TYR A 247 -7.72 12.26 0.63
CA TYR A 247 -7.55 11.07 -0.19
C TYR A 247 -8.62 11.07 -1.26
N LYS A 248 -8.23 10.86 -2.50
CA LYS A 248 -9.13 10.83 -3.65
C LYS A 248 -9.00 9.49 -4.35
N TYR A 249 -10.11 8.78 -4.48
CA TYR A 249 -10.16 7.49 -5.13
C TYR A 249 -10.01 7.66 -6.64
N ASP A 250 -9.15 6.85 -7.24
CA ASP A 250 -9.11 6.65 -8.69
C ASP A 250 -9.53 5.22 -9.01
N SER A 251 -10.58 5.11 -9.83
CA SER A 251 -11.11 3.82 -10.26
C SER A 251 -10.18 3.07 -11.22
N ALA A 252 -9.31 3.78 -11.94
CA ALA A 252 -8.38 3.18 -12.89
C ALA A 252 -7.23 2.48 -12.16
N SER A 253 -6.56 3.17 -11.23
CA SER A 253 -5.54 2.57 -10.36
C SER A 253 -6.12 1.69 -9.24
N ARG A 254 -7.42 1.86 -8.92
CA ARG A 254 -8.11 1.26 -7.77
C ARG A 254 -7.48 1.65 -6.42
N THR A 255 -6.83 2.81 -6.33
CA THR A 255 -6.16 3.34 -5.14
C THR A 255 -6.74 4.69 -4.72
N TYR A 256 -6.40 5.14 -3.51
CA TYR A 256 -6.61 6.50 -3.07
C TYR A 256 -5.29 7.28 -3.14
N ALA A 257 -5.24 8.33 -3.96
CA ALA A 257 -4.12 9.25 -4.00
C ALA A 257 -4.17 10.21 -2.81
N ARG A 258 -3.06 10.37 -2.09
CA ARG A 258 -2.90 11.29 -0.95
C ARG A 258 -2.65 12.71 -1.43
N TRP A 259 -3.27 13.67 -0.76
CA TRP A 259 -3.15 15.10 -0.99
C TRP A 259 -2.92 15.79 0.34
N VAL A 260 -2.16 16.88 0.34
CA VAL A 260 -1.94 17.67 1.55
C VAL A 260 -2.14 19.13 1.27
N ASN A 261 -2.97 19.79 2.08
CA ASN A 261 -3.33 21.20 1.94
C ASN A 261 -3.78 21.54 0.49
N GLY A 262 -4.61 20.67 -0.09
CA GLY A 262 -5.16 20.85 -1.44
C GLY A 262 -4.21 20.58 -2.61
N LYS A 263 -3.00 20.07 -2.38
CA LYS A 263 -2.03 19.72 -3.44
C LYS A 263 -1.76 18.21 -3.48
N PRO A 264 -1.49 17.62 -4.65
CA PRO A 264 -1.07 16.22 -4.74
C PRO A 264 0.16 15.98 -3.86
N HIS A 265 0.16 14.90 -3.08
CA HIS A 265 1.35 14.50 -2.36
C HIS A 265 2.19 13.63 -3.28
N LEU A 266 3.18 14.25 -3.92
CA LEU A 266 4.12 13.53 -4.77
C LEU A 266 5.34 13.10 -3.94
N ASP A 267 5.92 11.97 -4.29
CA ASP A 267 7.26 11.62 -3.88
C ASP A 267 8.30 12.47 -4.65
N GLN A 268 9.29 12.99 -3.94
CA GLN A 268 10.23 13.99 -4.44
C GLN A 268 11.12 13.47 -5.57
N ASP A 269 11.48 12.18 -5.55
CA ASP A 269 12.48 11.63 -6.48
C ASP A 269 11.81 10.91 -7.66
N SER A 270 10.70 10.21 -7.42
CA SER A 270 9.93 9.55 -8.50
C SER A 270 8.95 10.47 -9.20
N GLY A 271 8.44 11.52 -8.53
CA GLY A 271 7.34 12.34 -9.02
C GLY A 271 5.97 11.65 -9.02
N GLU A 272 5.92 10.39 -8.55
CA GLU A 272 4.70 9.60 -8.46
C GLU A 272 3.83 10.04 -7.28
N PRO A 273 2.49 9.93 -7.38
CA PRO A 273 1.61 10.19 -6.27
C PRO A 273 1.81 9.17 -5.15
N VAL A 274 1.86 9.65 -3.91
CA VAL A 274 1.78 8.79 -2.72
C VAL A 274 0.34 8.30 -2.62
N GLU A 275 0.13 7.00 -2.81
CA GLU A 275 -1.20 6.39 -2.90
C GLU A 275 -1.30 5.09 -2.09
N ALA A 276 -2.53 4.69 -1.78
CA ALA A 276 -2.80 3.47 -1.02
C ALA A 276 -4.00 2.72 -1.57
N ALA A 277 -3.92 1.38 -1.58
CA ALA A 277 -5.10 0.54 -1.84
C ALA A 277 -6.07 0.58 -0.66
N ASN A 278 -5.55 0.81 0.54
CA ASN A 278 -6.28 0.78 1.81
C ASN A 278 -5.89 1.98 2.66
N VAL A 279 -6.89 2.69 3.22
CA VAL A 279 -6.63 3.73 4.20
C VAL A 279 -7.47 3.51 5.44
N ILE A 280 -6.83 3.42 6.60
CA ILE A 280 -7.48 3.26 7.90
C ILE A 280 -7.32 4.57 8.67
N VAL A 281 -8.44 5.23 8.97
CA VAL A 281 -8.48 6.36 9.89
C VAL A 281 -8.96 5.84 11.24
N MET A 282 -8.22 6.10 12.32
CA MET A 282 -8.52 5.56 13.65
C MET A 282 -8.39 6.62 14.73
N GLY A 283 -9.33 6.60 15.68
CA GLY A 283 -9.32 7.46 16.86
C GLY A 283 -8.53 6.84 18.01
N ALA A 284 -7.61 7.60 18.60
CA ALA A 284 -6.82 7.16 19.75
C ALA A 284 -6.73 8.25 20.83
N ASP A 285 -6.56 7.85 22.08
CA ASP A 285 -6.43 8.80 23.19
C ASP A 285 -5.07 9.50 23.11
N HIS A 286 -5.11 10.83 23.04
CA HIS A 286 -3.93 11.68 23.05
C HIS A 286 -3.90 12.50 24.35
N THR A 287 -2.74 12.60 24.97
CA THR A 287 -2.54 13.41 26.19
C THR A 287 -1.31 14.29 26.05
N VAL A 288 -1.45 15.57 26.34
CA VAL A 288 -0.31 16.50 26.41
C VAL A 288 0.44 16.27 27.72
N LEU A 289 1.74 16.01 27.63
CA LEU A 289 2.58 15.60 28.76
C LEU A 289 3.33 16.75 29.41
N ASP A 290 3.58 17.84 28.68
CA ASP A 290 4.39 18.96 29.14
C ASP A 290 4.05 20.27 28.39
N GLU A 291 4.60 21.38 28.88
CA GLU A 291 4.39 22.72 28.32
C GLU A 291 4.93 22.89 26.88
N VAL A 292 5.88 22.04 26.47
CA VAL A 292 6.40 22.05 25.09
C VAL A 292 5.55 21.22 24.13
N GLY A 293 4.45 20.64 24.61
CA GLY A 293 3.44 19.99 23.80
C GLY A 293 3.77 18.55 23.38
N ARG A 294 4.60 17.83 24.14
CA ARG A 294 4.84 16.40 23.88
C ARG A 294 3.57 15.60 24.12
N LEU A 295 3.36 14.58 23.30
CA LEU A 295 2.15 13.76 23.34
C LEU A 295 2.46 12.35 23.84
N SER A 296 1.53 11.81 24.62
CA SER A 296 1.28 10.37 24.72
C SER A 296 0.15 10.02 23.77
N VAL A 297 0.25 8.87 23.10
CA VAL A 297 -0.79 8.32 22.23
C VAL A 297 -1.03 6.88 22.65
N ASN A 298 -2.25 6.55 23.05
CA ASN A 298 -2.59 5.20 23.46
C ASN A 298 -2.93 4.32 22.24
N LEU A 299 -2.11 3.31 21.98
CA LEU A 299 -2.27 2.37 20.87
C LEU A 299 -2.68 0.95 21.31
N GLU A 300 -3.21 0.81 22.52
CA GLU A 300 -3.55 -0.49 23.12
C GLU A 300 -5.05 -0.66 23.40
N LEU A 301 -5.77 0.42 23.72
CA LEU A 301 -7.17 0.35 24.14
C LEU A 301 -8.16 -0.01 23.02
N GLY A 302 -7.73 0.08 21.75
CA GLY A 302 -8.63 0.05 20.62
C GLY A 302 -9.49 1.32 20.56
N GLY A 303 -10.39 1.37 19.58
CA GLY A 303 -11.21 2.57 19.37
C GLY A 303 -12.00 2.53 18.08
N GLU A 304 -12.62 3.66 17.75
CA GLU A 304 -13.35 3.82 16.51
C GLU A 304 -12.41 3.92 15.32
N ALA A 305 -12.84 3.36 14.19
CA ALA A 305 -12.08 3.43 12.96
C ALA A 305 -12.99 3.47 11.73
N MET A 306 -12.44 4.02 10.64
CA MET A 306 -13.02 3.99 9.31
C MET A 306 -12.00 3.38 8.34
N LEU A 307 -12.43 2.41 7.55
CA LEU A 307 -11.64 1.78 6.49
C LEU A 307 -12.12 2.28 5.13
N PHE A 308 -11.19 2.77 4.31
CA PHE A 308 -11.43 3.26 2.96
C PHE A 308 -10.69 2.40 1.95
N GLN A 309 -11.45 1.74 1.08
CA GLN A 309 -10.95 0.81 0.07
C GLN A 309 -11.91 0.78 -1.11
N ARG A 310 -11.38 0.68 -2.33
CA ARG A 310 -12.19 0.48 -3.56
C ARG A 310 -13.35 1.48 -3.73
N GLY A 311 -13.17 2.72 -3.30
CA GLY A 311 -14.20 3.76 -3.44
C GLY A 311 -15.31 3.67 -2.39
N GLU A 312 -15.15 2.85 -1.34
CA GLU A 312 -16.11 2.71 -0.25
C GLU A 312 -15.49 3.02 1.12
N ALA A 313 -16.32 3.51 2.03
CA ALA A 313 -16.04 3.70 3.44
C ALA A 313 -16.79 2.67 4.29
N THR A 314 -16.07 2.03 5.20
CA THR A 314 -16.60 1.05 6.14
C THR A 314 -16.30 1.49 7.57
N ARG A 315 -17.36 1.71 8.37
CA ARG A 315 -17.22 1.98 9.81
C ARG A 315 -16.92 0.68 10.57
N GLY A 316 -16.02 0.77 11.54
CA GLY A 316 -15.66 -0.36 12.40
C GLY A 316 -14.88 0.11 13.62
N ARG A 317 -14.01 -0.77 14.11
CA ARG A 317 -13.14 -0.50 15.24
C ARG A 317 -11.72 -0.91 14.90
N TRP A 318 -10.75 -0.29 15.54
CA TRP A 318 -9.40 -0.84 15.58
C TRP A 318 -9.18 -1.54 16.92
N VAL A 319 -8.40 -2.62 16.88
CA VAL A 319 -7.96 -3.35 18.07
C VAL A 319 -6.47 -3.64 17.95
N ARG A 320 -5.82 -3.87 19.08
CA ARG A 320 -4.45 -4.35 19.13
C ARG A 320 -4.26 -5.25 20.33
N LYS A 321 -3.60 -6.39 20.12
CA LYS A 321 -3.17 -7.30 21.19
C LYS A 321 -1.68 -7.09 21.44
N ALA A 322 -1.20 -7.44 22.62
CA ALA A 322 0.22 -7.44 22.92
C ALA A 322 0.97 -8.34 21.91
N GLY A 323 2.02 -7.79 21.28
CA GLY A 323 2.80 -8.49 20.25
C GLY A 323 2.11 -8.63 18.89
N ASP A 324 0.99 -7.91 18.66
CA ASP A 324 0.30 -7.84 17.38
C ASP A 324 0.29 -6.41 16.82
N VAL A 325 -0.02 -6.32 15.54
CA VAL A 325 -0.20 -5.06 14.81
C VAL A 325 -1.62 -4.53 15.02
N ILE A 326 -1.85 -3.27 14.62
CA ILE A 326 -3.19 -2.69 14.62
C ILE A 326 -4.05 -3.42 13.58
N ARG A 327 -5.21 -3.92 14.01
CA ARG A 327 -6.19 -4.62 13.17
C ARG A 327 -7.46 -3.80 13.05
N PHE A 328 -8.02 -3.70 11.84
CA PHE A 328 -9.37 -3.18 11.64
C PHE A 328 -10.38 -4.32 11.76
N VAL A 329 -11.41 -4.12 12.58
CA VAL A 329 -12.44 -5.11 12.92
C VAL A 329 -13.82 -4.54 12.64
N ARG A 330 -14.64 -5.31 11.93
CA ARG A 330 -16.07 -5.05 11.71
C ARG A 330 -16.84 -6.30 12.13
N ASP A 331 -17.92 -6.12 12.88
CA ASP A 331 -18.80 -7.20 13.34
C ASP A 331 -18.05 -8.36 14.04
N GLY A 332 -17.01 -8.02 14.82
CA GLY A 332 -16.20 -8.98 15.58
C GLY A 332 -15.18 -9.76 14.76
N LYS A 333 -14.99 -9.46 13.47
CA LYS A 333 -14.00 -10.11 12.59
C LYS A 333 -13.03 -9.08 12.00
N GLU A 334 -11.76 -9.47 11.87
CA GLU A 334 -10.77 -8.69 11.13
C GLU A 334 -11.23 -8.55 9.68
N ALA A 335 -11.25 -7.32 9.16
CA ALA A 335 -11.53 -7.08 7.76
C ALA A 335 -10.30 -7.40 6.91
N ALA A 336 -10.50 -8.13 5.82
CA ALA A 336 -9.44 -8.34 4.84
C ALA A 336 -9.15 -7.05 4.08
N LEU A 337 -7.88 -6.79 3.82
CA LEU A 337 -7.42 -5.69 3.01
C LEU A 337 -7.38 -6.05 1.52
N TYR A 338 -7.40 -5.07 0.63
CA TYR A 338 -7.05 -5.32 -0.75
C TYR A 338 -5.53 -5.35 -0.92
N PRO A 339 -4.99 -6.23 -1.78
CA PRO A 339 -3.56 -6.21 -2.08
C PRO A 339 -3.10 -4.82 -2.53
N GLY A 340 -2.06 -4.32 -1.88
CA GLY A 340 -1.48 -2.99 -2.07
C GLY A 340 -1.04 -2.34 -0.75
N VAL A 341 -0.53 -1.11 -0.88
CA VAL A 341 -0.05 -0.30 0.25
C VAL A 341 -1.21 0.09 1.17
N THR A 342 -0.96 0.13 2.48
CA THR A 342 -1.93 0.56 3.49
C THR A 342 -1.45 1.78 4.26
N HIS A 343 -2.29 2.81 4.34
CA HIS A 343 -2.03 3.99 5.15
C HIS A 343 -2.87 3.97 6.44
N PHE A 344 -2.27 4.37 7.55
CA PHE A 344 -2.93 4.53 8.84
C PHE A 344 -2.86 5.99 9.28
N LEU A 345 -4.02 6.61 9.54
CA LEU A 345 -4.12 7.97 10.06
C LEU A 345 -4.68 7.91 11.48
N ILE A 346 -3.86 8.27 12.45
CA ILE A 346 -4.20 8.19 13.87
C ILE A 346 -4.58 9.60 14.36
N VAL A 347 -5.87 9.83 14.51
CA VAL A 347 -6.45 11.11 14.97
C VAL A 347 -6.77 11.05 16.47
N PRO A 348 -6.81 12.19 17.17
CA PRO A 348 -7.21 12.19 18.57
C PRO A 348 -8.72 11.89 18.73
N ASN A 349 -9.11 11.33 19.87
CA ASN A 349 -10.52 11.15 20.22
C ASN A 349 -11.22 12.46 20.64
N THR A 350 -10.49 13.55 20.80
CA THR A 350 -11.02 14.86 21.22
C THR A 350 -10.64 15.92 20.18
N PRO A 351 -11.60 16.75 19.68
CA PRO A 351 -12.98 16.94 20.17
C PRO A 351 -13.96 15.77 19.95
N SER A 352 -13.93 15.10 18.80
CA SER A 352 -14.54 13.77 18.59
C SER A 352 -13.91 13.08 17.38
N PHE A 353 -13.89 11.75 17.34
CA PHE A 353 -13.36 11.00 16.18
C PHE A 353 -14.00 11.46 14.85
N GLU A 354 -15.33 11.56 14.79
CA GLU A 354 -16.06 11.98 13.59
C GLU A 354 -15.71 13.40 13.13
N SER A 355 -15.42 14.31 14.07
CA SER A 355 -15.10 15.70 13.71
C SER A 355 -13.81 15.83 12.90
N HIS A 356 -12.95 14.81 12.95
CA HIS A 356 -11.70 14.77 12.20
C HIS A 356 -11.88 14.31 10.76
N LEU A 357 -13.05 13.75 10.38
CA LEU A 357 -13.23 13.03 9.13
C LEU A 357 -14.43 13.55 8.35
N THR A 358 -14.23 13.92 7.09
CA THR A 358 -15.30 14.27 6.16
C THR A 358 -15.21 13.39 4.92
N VAL A 359 -16.27 12.63 4.63
CA VAL A 359 -16.33 11.72 3.48
C VAL A 359 -17.07 12.39 2.32
N THR A 360 -16.57 12.19 1.10
CA THR A 360 -17.18 12.64 -0.15
C THR A 360 -17.79 11.43 -0.86
N SER A 361 -19.11 11.42 -1.04
CA SER A 361 -19.85 10.24 -1.53
C SER A 361 -20.08 10.18 -3.04
N SER A 362 -19.57 11.16 -3.82
CA SER A 362 -19.72 11.19 -5.28
C SER A 362 -18.65 12.07 -5.92
#